data_AF-A0A1Q7YB05-F1
#
_entry.id   AF-A0A1Q7YB05-F1
#
_cell.length_a   1.000
_cell.length_b   1.000
_cell.length_c   1.000
_cell.angle_alpha   90.00
_cell.angle_beta   90.00
_cell.angle_gamma   90.00
#
_symmetry.space_group_name_H-M   'P 1'
#
loop_
_entity.id
_entity.type
_entity.pdbx_description
1 polymer ?
#
loop_
_entity_poly.entity_id
_entity_poly.type
_entity_poly.pdbx_seq_one_letter_code
_entity_poly.pdbx_strand_id
1 'polypeptide(L)'
;GRAALYARKIGCAEVGEVTRVEADTPYTQLFVSVGREEDCCFGHVPAKRGWMVDIWPGEGCESAEFGLCQYPRRTPLRTPFRTRSVPTGFAGGWLFKGHCKTQYAGEHGSEHFVKCHRQIVSVLDFWRQLGVTVEVTDESEYWQTRSEEKLQAMAKRYDGLVAAVAGTLKDAADKTDQKLSIESPIFARKDFERLEAEGQREFGRQLAQP
;
A
#
# COMPACT_ATOMS: atom_id res chain seq x y z
N GLY A 1 0.23 23.09 4.40
CA GLY A 1 -0.25 22.59 5.72
C GLY A 1 0.91 22.07 6.55
N ARG A 2 0.75 21.91 7.87
CA ARG A 2 1.85 21.51 8.78
C ARG A 2 2.54 20.20 8.36
N ALA A 3 1.77 19.18 7.95
CA ALA A 3 2.30 17.90 7.48
C ALA A 3 3.15 18.05 6.20
N ALA A 4 2.67 18.84 5.23
CA ALA A 4 3.43 19.12 4.00
C ALA A 4 4.77 19.81 4.30
N LEU A 5 4.78 20.81 5.18
CA LEU A 5 6.01 21.49 5.60
C LEU A 5 6.96 20.53 6.32
N TYR A 6 6.44 19.64 7.16
CA TYR A 6 7.22 18.62 7.85
C TYR A 6 7.84 17.62 6.86
N ALA A 7 7.08 17.11 5.89
CA ALA A 7 7.55 16.20 4.86
C ALA A 7 8.69 16.81 4.03
N ARG A 8 8.55 18.08 3.61
CA ARG A 8 9.63 18.82 2.93
C ARG A 8 10.87 18.93 3.82
N LYS A 9 10.69 19.22 5.12
CA LYS A 9 11.79 19.36 6.09
C LYS A 9 12.58 18.06 6.29
N ILE A 10 11.92 16.91 6.30
CA ILE A 10 12.58 15.60 6.47
C ILE A 10 13.10 15.02 5.14
N GLY A 11 12.98 15.78 4.04
CA GLY A 11 13.57 15.45 2.74
C GLY A 11 12.80 14.41 1.93
N CYS A 12 11.47 14.35 2.02
CA CYS A 12 10.66 13.62 1.03
C CYS A 12 10.91 14.23 -0.36
N ALA A 13 11.05 13.37 -1.37
CA ALA A 13 11.43 13.77 -2.73
C ALA A 13 10.43 14.78 -3.34
N GLU A 14 9.14 14.49 -3.24
CA GLU A 14 8.09 15.41 -3.68
C GLU A 14 7.01 15.55 -2.62
N VAL A 15 6.49 16.77 -2.51
CA VAL A 15 5.39 17.09 -1.61
C VAL A 15 4.44 17.98 -2.37
N GLY A 16 3.22 17.48 -2.55
CA GLY A 16 2.14 18.21 -3.19
C GLY A 16 1.67 19.40 -2.35
N GLU A 17 0.87 20.25 -2.97
CA GLU A 17 0.13 21.28 -2.26
C GLU A 17 -1.00 20.66 -1.43
N VAL A 18 -1.43 21.37 -0.38
CA VAL A 18 -2.63 20.95 0.34
C VAL A 18 -3.84 21.27 -0.51
N THR A 19 -4.55 20.25 -0.96
CA THR A 19 -5.74 20.39 -1.78
C THR A 19 -7.00 20.23 -0.94
N ARG A 20 -8.06 20.93 -1.35
CA ARG A 20 -9.39 20.74 -0.79
C ARG A 20 -10.01 19.52 -1.46
N VAL A 21 -10.62 18.65 -0.65
CA VAL A 21 -11.29 17.45 -1.12
C VAL A 21 -12.73 17.79 -1.49
N GLU A 22 -13.10 17.44 -2.72
CA GLU A 22 -14.44 17.52 -3.29
C GLU A 22 -14.94 16.12 -3.66
N ALA A 23 -16.20 16.02 -4.08
CA ALA A 23 -16.67 14.78 -4.70
C ALA A 23 -15.77 14.48 -5.91
N ASP A 24 -15.30 13.23 -6.02
CA ASP A 24 -14.40 12.73 -7.07
C ASP A 24 -12.91 13.06 -6.94
N THR A 25 -12.47 13.65 -5.81
CA THR A 25 -11.02 13.72 -5.55
C THR A 25 -10.44 12.30 -5.44
N PRO A 26 -9.45 11.91 -6.28
CA PRO A 26 -8.88 10.57 -6.29
C PRO A 26 -8.37 10.13 -4.91
N TYR A 27 -8.44 8.83 -4.62
CA TYR A 27 -7.91 8.21 -3.39
C TYR A 27 -8.52 8.70 -2.06
N THR A 28 -9.52 9.59 -2.10
CA THR A 28 -10.21 10.07 -0.90
C THR A 28 -11.45 9.26 -0.53
N GLN A 29 -11.82 8.27 -1.35
CA GLN A 29 -13.04 7.50 -1.18
C GLN A 29 -12.91 6.47 -0.03
N LEU A 30 -13.95 6.36 0.79
CA LEU A 30 -14.03 5.33 1.82
C LEU A 30 -14.57 4.03 1.21
N PHE A 31 -13.77 2.96 1.23
CA PHE A 31 -14.23 1.63 0.89
C PHE A 31 -15.17 1.10 1.98
N VAL A 32 -16.35 0.63 1.56
CA VAL A 32 -17.40 0.09 2.44
C VAL A 32 -17.85 -1.27 1.94
N SER A 33 -17.74 -2.27 2.80
CA SER A 33 -18.34 -3.59 2.61
C SER A 33 -19.71 -3.62 3.27
N VAL A 34 -20.69 -4.22 2.60
CA VAL A 34 -22.08 -4.26 3.04
C VAL A 34 -22.63 -5.66 2.83
N GLY A 35 -23.43 -6.17 3.76
CA GLY A 35 -23.94 -7.55 3.67
C GLY A 35 -23.04 -8.52 4.42
N ARG A 36 -23.20 -9.82 4.16
CA ARG A 36 -22.32 -10.85 4.72
C ARG A 36 -21.00 -10.85 3.96
N GLU A 37 -19.94 -11.36 4.58
CA GLU A 37 -18.62 -11.47 3.97
C GLU A 37 -18.68 -12.29 2.66
N GLU A 38 -19.51 -13.34 2.64
CA GLU A 38 -19.79 -14.18 1.48
C GLU A 38 -20.54 -13.47 0.32
N ASP A 39 -21.18 -12.32 0.58
CA ASP A 39 -21.98 -11.61 -0.43
C ASP A 39 -21.11 -10.72 -1.35
N CYS A 40 -19.83 -10.53 -1.03
CA CYS A 40 -18.86 -9.71 -1.79
C CYS A 40 -19.41 -8.33 -2.24
N CYS A 41 -20.30 -7.72 -1.46
CA CYS A 41 -20.91 -6.44 -1.81
C CYS A 41 -20.05 -5.30 -1.26
N PHE A 42 -19.27 -4.66 -2.14
CA PHE A 42 -18.41 -3.53 -1.80
C PHE A 42 -18.73 -2.28 -2.63
N GLY A 43 -18.37 -1.11 -2.11
CA GLY A 43 -18.49 0.15 -2.83
C GLY A 43 -17.58 1.22 -2.26
N HIS A 44 -17.45 2.30 -3.03
CA HIS A 44 -16.69 3.47 -2.63
C HIS A 44 -17.63 4.62 -2.29
N VAL A 45 -17.37 5.29 -1.17
CA VAL A 45 -18.12 6.44 -0.71
C VAL A 45 -17.25 7.68 -0.84
N PRO A 46 -17.61 8.66 -1.69
CA PRO A 46 -16.83 9.87 -1.83
C PRO A 46 -16.85 10.68 -0.53
N ALA A 47 -15.75 11.37 -0.27
CA ALA A 47 -15.70 12.37 0.78
C ALA A 47 -16.64 13.54 0.45
N LYS A 48 -17.30 14.10 1.47
CA LYS A 48 -18.10 15.31 1.32
C LYS A 48 -17.25 16.57 1.30
N ARG A 49 -16.19 16.56 2.11
CA ARG A 49 -15.21 17.63 2.25
C ARG A 49 -14.01 17.12 3.01
N GLY A 50 -12.89 17.78 2.84
CA GLY A 50 -11.66 17.47 3.54
C GLY A 50 -10.49 18.28 3.01
N TRP A 51 -9.33 17.92 3.51
CA TRP A 51 -8.06 18.36 2.98
C TRP A 51 -7.13 17.17 2.87
N MET A 52 -6.36 17.14 1.80
CA MET A 52 -5.33 16.12 1.61
C MET A 52 -4.03 16.76 1.14
N VAL A 53 -2.96 16.02 1.30
CA VAL A 53 -1.65 16.29 0.71
C VAL A 53 -1.10 14.96 0.22
N ASP A 54 -0.53 14.99 -0.97
CA ASP A 54 0.23 13.88 -1.51
C ASP A 54 1.73 14.05 -1.19
N ILE A 55 2.38 12.99 -0.73
CA ILE A 55 3.78 12.98 -0.35
C ILE A 55 4.46 11.78 -0.99
N TRP A 56 5.46 12.03 -1.83
CA TRP A 56 6.26 10.99 -2.44
C TRP A 56 7.65 10.95 -1.78
N PRO A 57 8.00 9.85 -1.09
CA PRO A 57 9.25 9.78 -0.33
C PRO A 57 10.48 9.64 -1.24
N GLY A 58 10.38 8.93 -2.36
CA GLY A 58 11.46 8.79 -3.35
C GLY A 58 11.23 7.62 -4.31
N GLU A 59 12.21 7.42 -5.20
CA GLU A 59 12.17 6.39 -6.25
C GLU A 59 11.85 5.00 -5.69
N GLY A 60 11.02 4.23 -6.42
CA GLY A 60 10.55 2.91 -6.01
C GLY A 60 9.45 2.91 -4.93
N CYS A 61 8.93 4.08 -4.53
CA CYS A 61 7.75 4.18 -3.68
C CYS A 61 6.52 4.60 -4.47
N GLU A 62 5.34 4.11 -4.05
CA GLU A 62 4.08 4.79 -4.35
C GLU A 62 4.03 6.13 -3.61
N SER A 63 3.23 7.08 -4.11
CA SER A 63 2.92 8.27 -3.32
C SER A 63 2.08 7.90 -2.09
N ALA A 64 2.24 8.66 -1.02
CA ALA A 64 1.51 8.49 0.23
C ALA A 64 0.58 9.67 0.44
N GLU A 65 -0.72 9.42 0.40
CA GLU A 65 -1.71 10.44 0.70
C GLU A 65 -1.94 10.56 2.21
N PHE A 66 -2.05 11.80 2.67
CA PHE A 66 -2.43 12.12 4.04
C PHE A 66 -3.55 13.14 4.03
N GLY A 67 -4.57 12.94 4.86
CA GLY A 67 -5.68 13.87 4.89
C GLY A 67 -6.61 13.70 6.08
N LEU A 68 -7.62 14.55 6.08
CA LEU A 68 -8.76 14.47 6.97
C LEU A 68 -10.01 14.75 6.14
N CYS A 69 -10.87 13.75 6.03
CA CYS A 69 -12.11 13.82 5.26
C CYS A 69 -13.33 13.58 6.14
N GLN A 70 -14.46 14.11 5.70
CA GLN A 70 -15.78 13.79 6.26
C GLN A 70 -16.60 13.03 5.25
N TYR A 71 -17.25 11.97 5.70
CA TYR A 71 -18.03 11.07 4.86
C TYR A 71 -19.51 11.13 5.25
N PRO A 72 -20.44 10.73 4.36
CA PRO A 72 -21.78 10.42 4.80
C PRO A 72 -21.78 9.21 5.75
N ARG A 73 -22.57 9.25 6.82
CA ARG A 73 -22.78 8.10 7.72
C ARG A 73 -23.54 6.95 7.05
N ARG A 74 -24.30 7.27 5.99
CA ARG A 74 -25.08 6.32 5.20
C ARG A 74 -24.98 6.66 3.74
N THR A 75 -24.87 5.65 2.88
CA THR A 75 -24.83 5.81 1.43
C THR A 75 -25.95 5.00 0.78
N PRO A 76 -26.57 5.44 -0.33
CA PRO A 76 -27.42 4.56 -1.12
C PRO A 76 -26.56 3.50 -1.84
N LEU A 77 -26.86 2.23 -1.60
CA LEU A 77 -26.31 1.11 -2.37
C LEU A 77 -27.38 0.62 -3.34
N ARG A 78 -27.05 0.63 -4.64
CA ARG A 78 -27.90 0.11 -5.70
C ARG A 78 -27.59 -1.37 -5.91
N THR A 79 -28.58 -2.23 -5.66
CA THR A 79 -28.56 -3.62 -6.13
C THR A 79 -29.42 -3.74 -7.39
N PRO A 80 -29.36 -4.85 -8.13
CA PRO A 80 -30.18 -5.04 -9.34
C PRO A 80 -31.69 -4.86 -9.12
N PHE A 81 -32.17 -5.13 -7.90
CA PHE A 81 -33.60 -5.17 -7.57
C PHE A 81 -34.08 -3.99 -6.70
N ARG A 82 -33.19 -3.28 -5.99
CA ARG A 82 -33.57 -2.16 -5.11
C ARG A 82 -32.39 -1.25 -4.77
N THR A 83 -32.69 -0.01 -4.39
CA THR A 83 -31.73 0.88 -3.73
C THR A 83 -32.01 0.86 -2.23
N ARG A 84 -30.97 0.62 -1.41
CA ARG A 84 -31.07 0.63 0.05
C ARG A 84 -30.07 1.60 0.64
N SER A 85 -30.49 2.37 1.64
CA SER A 85 -29.56 3.17 2.46
C SER A 85 -28.81 2.24 3.42
N VAL A 86 -27.48 2.24 3.36
CA VAL A 86 -26.62 1.35 4.15
C VAL A 86 -25.61 2.17 4.97
N PRO A 87 -25.29 1.75 6.21
CA PRO A 87 -24.31 2.44 7.04
C PRO A 87 -22.91 2.30 6.44
N THR A 88 -22.09 3.35 6.53
CA THR A 88 -20.72 3.38 5.97
C THR A 88 -19.64 3.03 7.01
N GLY A 89 -20.02 2.80 8.26
CA GLY A 89 -19.08 2.67 9.38
C GLY A 89 -18.43 3.98 9.84
N PHE A 90 -18.66 5.10 9.14
CA PHE A 90 -18.16 6.41 9.57
C PHE A 90 -18.95 6.95 10.77
N ALA A 91 -18.31 7.02 11.94
CA ALA A 91 -18.92 7.45 13.19
C ALA A 91 -19.04 8.98 13.37
N GLY A 92 -18.51 9.78 12.43
CA GLY A 92 -18.43 11.24 12.50
C GLY A 92 -17.01 11.75 12.74
N GLY A 93 -16.84 13.07 12.82
CA GLY A 93 -15.53 13.70 13.01
C GLY A 93 -14.76 13.80 11.69
N TRP A 94 -13.52 13.33 11.70
CA TRP A 94 -12.61 13.31 10.56
C TRP A 94 -11.99 11.92 10.44
N LEU A 95 -11.89 11.41 9.21
CA LEU A 95 -11.29 10.12 8.90
C LEU A 95 -10.54 10.24 7.58
N PHE A 96 -9.46 9.49 7.44
CA PHE A 96 -8.80 9.26 6.17
C PHE A 96 -8.19 7.86 6.19
N LYS A 97 -8.20 7.19 5.05
CA LYS A 97 -7.53 5.90 4.86
C LYS A 97 -6.69 6.00 3.61
N GLY A 98 -5.42 5.67 3.72
CA GLY A 98 -4.47 5.63 2.61
C GLY A 98 -3.61 4.37 2.70
N HIS A 99 -2.83 4.13 1.67
CA HIS A 99 -1.82 3.08 1.61
C HIS A 99 -0.62 3.62 0.84
N CYS A 100 0.57 3.10 1.12
CA CYS A 100 1.78 3.45 0.38
C CYS A 100 2.71 2.26 0.41
N LYS A 101 3.00 1.69 -0.76
CA LYS A 101 4.04 0.67 -0.88
C LYS A 101 5.39 1.32 -1.06
N THR A 102 6.34 0.90 -0.23
CA THR A 102 7.75 1.32 -0.34
C THR A 102 8.66 0.18 -0.81
N GLN A 103 8.09 -0.99 -1.14
CA GLN A 103 8.86 -2.21 -1.41
C GLN A 103 9.84 -2.10 -2.59
N TYR A 104 9.49 -1.35 -3.65
CA TYR A 104 10.36 -1.22 -4.83
C TYR A 104 11.50 -0.23 -4.62
N ALA A 105 11.51 0.56 -3.54
CA ALA A 105 12.65 1.41 -3.20
C ALA A 105 13.92 0.59 -2.93
N GLY A 106 13.78 -0.72 -2.64
CA GLY A 106 14.90 -1.65 -2.54
C GLY A 106 15.74 -1.77 -3.82
N GLU A 107 15.16 -1.50 -5.00
CA GLU A 107 15.87 -1.50 -6.28
C GLU A 107 16.93 -0.39 -6.38
N HIS A 108 16.81 0.63 -5.52
CA HIS A 108 17.73 1.75 -5.41
C HIS A 108 18.69 1.62 -4.20
N GLY A 109 18.72 0.43 -3.58
CA GLY A 109 19.59 0.10 -2.45
C GLY A 109 18.88 0.05 -1.11
N SER A 110 19.41 -0.76 -0.19
CA SER A 110 18.81 -1.00 1.13
C SER A 110 18.70 0.27 1.98
N GLU A 111 19.71 1.14 1.93
CA GLU A 111 19.70 2.42 2.65
C GLU A 111 18.59 3.35 2.14
N HIS A 112 18.37 3.40 0.82
CA HIS A 112 17.29 4.18 0.22
C HIS A 112 15.91 3.64 0.62
N PHE A 113 15.72 2.33 0.56
CA PHE A 113 14.50 1.68 1.05
C PHE A 113 14.18 2.03 2.51
N VAL A 114 15.16 1.88 3.40
CA VAL A 114 14.99 2.20 4.83
C VAL A 114 14.66 3.68 5.01
N LYS A 115 15.36 4.57 4.29
CA LYS A 115 15.10 6.01 4.33
C LYS A 115 13.66 6.34 3.92
N CYS A 116 13.20 5.85 2.77
CA CYS A 116 11.86 6.14 2.26
C CYS A 116 10.76 5.65 3.21
N HIS A 117 10.88 4.41 3.71
CA HIS A 117 9.92 3.87 4.66
C HIS A 117 9.88 4.67 5.97
N ARG A 118 11.07 5.04 6.49
CA ARG A 118 11.19 5.88 7.69
C ARG A 118 10.57 7.25 7.52
N GLN A 119 10.65 7.85 6.33
CA GLN A 119 10.03 9.14 6.06
C GLN A 119 8.51 9.07 6.17
N ILE A 120 7.86 8.06 5.59
CA ILE A 120 6.40 7.85 5.71
C ILE A 120 6.00 7.68 7.17
N VAL A 121 6.71 6.82 7.90
CA VAL A 121 6.50 6.61 9.33
C VAL A 121 6.70 7.88 10.15
N SER A 122 7.69 8.70 9.80
CA SER A 122 7.94 9.97 10.48
C SER A 122 6.81 10.97 10.25
N VAL A 123 6.23 11.02 9.04
CA VAL A 123 5.03 11.83 8.78
C VAL A 123 3.85 11.32 9.61
N LEU A 124 3.63 10.01 9.70
CA LEU A 124 2.58 9.42 10.55
C LEU A 124 2.78 9.75 12.04
N ASP A 125 4.00 9.68 12.55
CA ASP A 125 4.34 10.11 13.92
C ASP A 125 4.06 11.61 14.11
N PHE A 126 4.35 12.44 13.12
CA PHE A 126 4.01 13.86 13.17
C PHE A 126 2.50 14.09 13.24
N TRP A 127 1.69 13.33 12.49
CA TRP A 127 0.23 13.38 12.61
C TRP A 127 -0.26 13.02 14.02
N ARG A 128 0.35 12.02 14.67
CA ARG A 128 0.05 11.71 16.08
C ARG A 128 0.39 12.86 17.02
N GLN A 129 1.52 13.53 16.80
CA GLN A 129 1.90 14.72 17.59
C GLN A 129 0.93 15.88 17.40
N LEU A 130 0.22 15.95 16.28
CA LEU A 130 -0.86 16.90 16.04
C LEU A 130 -2.19 16.52 16.73
N GLY A 131 -2.25 15.39 17.44
CA GLY A 131 -3.44 14.90 18.13
C GLY A 131 -4.36 14.05 17.27
N VAL A 132 -3.91 13.58 16.11
CA VAL A 132 -4.67 12.66 15.26
C VAL A 132 -4.43 11.23 15.70
N THR A 133 -5.50 10.45 15.86
CA THR A 133 -5.40 9.00 16.05
C THR A 133 -4.93 8.36 14.75
N VAL A 134 -3.81 7.65 14.80
CA VAL A 134 -3.20 6.99 13.65
C VAL A 134 -3.14 5.49 13.91
N GLU A 135 -3.79 4.73 13.04
CA GLU A 135 -3.77 3.27 13.00
C GLU A 135 -2.99 2.84 11.76
N VAL A 136 -2.03 1.92 11.93
CA VAL A 136 -1.13 1.47 10.86
C VAL A 136 -1.07 -0.04 10.89
N THR A 137 -1.37 -0.65 9.75
CA THR A 137 -1.01 -2.02 9.44
C THR A 137 0.23 -1.97 8.57
N ASP A 138 1.34 -2.45 9.10
CA ASP A 138 2.63 -2.49 8.41
C ASP A 138 3.14 -3.93 8.49
N GLU A 139 3.23 -4.57 7.32
CA GLU A 139 3.62 -5.97 7.18
C GLU A 139 5.03 -6.23 7.69
N SER A 140 5.90 -5.21 7.67
CA SER A 140 7.27 -5.32 8.17
C SER A 140 7.38 -5.21 9.70
N GLU A 141 6.28 -4.86 10.37
CA GLU A 141 6.22 -4.51 11.80
C GLU A 141 7.14 -3.34 12.18
N TYR A 142 7.68 -2.59 11.22
CA TYR A 142 8.54 -1.44 11.50
C TYR A 142 7.77 -0.35 12.25
N TRP A 143 6.48 -0.19 11.97
CA TRP A 143 5.62 0.74 12.71
C TRP A 143 5.68 0.52 14.24
N GLN A 144 5.65 -0.73 14.69
CA GLN A 144 5.63 -1.08 16.10
C GLN A 144 7.05 -1.22 16.67
N THR A 145 7.96 -1.82 15.90
CA THR A 145 9.26 -2.26 16.40
C THR A 145 10.38 -1.26 16.15
N ARG A 146 10.21 -0.38 15.15
CA ARG A 146 11.26 0.49 14.61
C ARG A 146 12.54 -0.26 14.21
N SER A 147 12.46 -1.57 13.99
CA SER A 147 13.60 -2.43 13.67
C SER A 147 13.91 -2.40 12.19
N GLU A 148 15.01 -1.75 11.82
CA GLU A 148 15.49 -1.74 10.43
C GLU A 148 15.84 -3.16 9.94
N GLU A 149 16.28 -4.03 10.85
CA GLU A 149 16.55 -5.45 10.56
C GLU A 149 15.27 -6.17 10.12
N LYS A 150 14.16 -6.01 10.85
CA LYS A 150 12.85 -6.57 10.47
C LYS A 150 12.35 -6.01 9.15
N LEU A 151 12.50 -4.69 8.96
CA LEU A 151 12.11 -4.01 7.73
C LEU A 151 12.85 -4.59 6.51
N GLN A 152 14.17 -4.70 6.61
CA GLN A 152 14.99 -5.26 5.54
C GLN A 152 14.73 -6.76 5.33
N ALA A 153 14.50 -7.52 6.39
CA ALA A 153 14.16 -8.93 6.29
C ALA A 153 12.83 -9.14 5.54
N MET A 154 11.82 -8.30 5.81
CA MET A 154 10.53 -8.38 5.10
C MET A 154 10.68 -8.07 3.60
N ALA A 155 11.45 -7.04 3.24
CA ALA A 155 11.72 -6.74 1.84
C ALA A 155 12.40 -7.91 1.11
N LYS A 156 13.44 -8.50 1.71
CA LYS A 156 14.12 -9.69 1.16
C LYS A 156 13.18 -10.88 1.01
N ARG A 157 12.29 -11.09 1.99
CA ARG A 157 11.31 -12.17 1.98
C ARG A 157 10.32 -12.03 0.82
N TYR A 158 9.81 -10.82 0.57
CA TYR A 158 8.92 -10.56 -0.57
C TYR A 158 9.64 -10.70 -1.91
N ASP A 159 10.85 -10.17 -2.02
CA ASP A 159 11.69 -10.34 -3.20
C ASP A 159 11.91 -11.83 -3.52
N GLY A 160 12.22 -12.63 -2.50
CA GLY A 160 12.38 -14.08 -2.63
C GLY A 160 11.07 -14.78 -3.04
N LEU A 161 9.93 -14.42 -2.44
CA LEU A 161 8.63 -15.00 -2.78
C LEU A 161 8.27 -14.75 -4.25
N VAL A 162 8.37 -13.49 -4.69
CA VAL A 162 8.04 -13.12 -6.07
C VAL A 162 9.01 -13.80 -7.04
N ALA A 163 10.29 -13.91 -6.70
CA ALA A 163 11.27 -14.58 -7.54
C ALA A 163 10.98 -16.08 -7.66
N ALA A 164 10.62 -16.75 -6.56
CA ALA A 164 10.26 -18.16 -6.56
C ALA A 164 8.99 -18.43 -7.39
N VAL A 165 7.94 -17.62 -7.24
CA VAL A 165 6.72 -17.76 -8.04
C VAL A 165 7.00 -17.53 -9.52
N ALA A 166 7.75 -16.47 -9.84
CA ALA A 166 8.10 -16.17 -11.23
C ALA A 166 8.95 -17.28 -11.86
N GLY A 167 9.90 -17.84 -11.10
CA GLY A 167 10.69 -19.01 -11.49
C GLY A 167 9.84 -20.25 -11.79
N THR A 168 8.96 -20.63 -10.86
CA THR A 168 8.05 -21.76 -11.05
C THR A 168 7.16 -21.60 -12.28
N LEU A 169 6.64 -20.38 -12.51
CA LEU A 169 5.82 -20.06 -13.67
C LEU A 169 6.61 -20.16 -14.98
N LYS A 170 7.85 -19.65 -15.00
CA LYS A 170 8.75 -19.76 -16.15
C LYS A 170 9.06 -21.23 -16.47
N ASP A 171 9.44 -22.02 -15.46
CA ASP A 171 9.71 -23.45 -15.62
C ASP A 171 8.50 -24.23 -16.14
N ALA A 172 7.28 -23.86 -15.73
CA ALA A 172 6.05 -24.48 -16.19
C ALA A 172 5.76 -24.12 -17.66
N ALA A 173 5.99 -22.85 -18.03
CA ALA A 173 5.79 -22.38 -19.40
C ALA A 173 6.82 -22.99 -20.38
N ASP A 174 8.08 -23.09 -19.98
CA ASP A 174 9.15 -23.74 -20.76
C ASP A 174 8.91 -25.24 -20.97
N LYS A 175 8.11 -25.89 -20.11
CA LYS A 175 7.68 -27.29 -20.26
C LYS A 175 6.47 -27.48 -21.18
N THR A 176 5.80 -26.41 -21.57
CA THR A 176 4.70 -26.48 -22.55
C THR A 176 5.23 -26.20 -23.96
N ASP A 177 4.88 -27.04 -24.95
CA ASP A 177 5.21 -26.83 -26.37
C ASP A 177 4.57 -25.55 -26.98
N GLN A 178 3.82 -24.79 -26.18
CA GLN A 178 3.28 -23.50 -26.54
C GLN A 178 4.27 -22.41 -26.15
N LYS A 179 4.50 -21.47 -27.07
CA LYS A 179 5.41 -20.33 -26.92
C LYS A 179 4.86 -19.28 -25.93
N LEU A 180 4.52 -19.70 -24.72
CA LEU A 180 4.06 -18.85 -23.62
C LEU A 180 5.28 -18.26 -22.93
N SER A 181 5.70 -17.05 -23.32
CA SER A 181 6.69 -16.30 -22.55
C SER A 181 5.98 -15.53 -21.44
N ILE A 182 6.34 -15.81 -20.20
CA ILE A 182 5.89 -15.02 -19.06
C ILE A 182 6.84 -13.84 -18.91
N GLU A 183 6.31 -12.63 -19.03
CA GLU A 183 7.05 -11.40 -18.75
C GLU A 183 6.77 -10.98 -17.31
N SER A 184 7.83 -10.91 -16.49
CA SER A 184 7.76 -10.37 -15.14
C SER A 184 8.94 -9.43 -14.92
N PRO A 185 8.71 -8.18 -14.46
CA PRO A 185 9.79 -7.23 -14.18
C PRO A 185 10.87 -7.77 -13.24
N ILE A 186 10.54 -8.72 -12.36
CA ILE A 186 11.51 -9.31 -11.45
C ILE A 186 12.63 -10.07 -12.17
N PHE A 187 12.36 -10.60 -13.37
CA PHE A 187 13.37 -11.29 -14.18
C PHE A 187 14.50 -10.36 -14.64
N ALA A 188 14.24 -9.05 -14.70
CA ALA A 188 15.23 -8.06 -15.09
C ALA A 188 16.14 -7.61 -13.93
N ARG A 189 15.90 -8.09 -12.70
CA ARG A 189 16.74 -7.73 -11.55
C ARG A 189 18.12 -8.38 -11.64
N LYS A 190 19.15 -7.59 -11.33
CA LYS A 190 20.55 -8.05 -11.32
C LYS A 190 20.80 -9.19 -10.31
N ASP A 191 20.00 -9.27 -9.26
CA ASP A 191 20.12 -10.28 -8.20
C ASP A 191 19.04 -11.37 -8.28
N PHE A 192 18.33 -11.48 -9.42
CA PHE A 192 17.21 -12.42 -9.60
C PHE A 192 17.55 -13.87 -9.25
N GLU A 193 18.63 -14.44 -9.80
CA GLU A 193 19.00 -15.85 -9.56
C GLU A 193 19.21 -16.16 -8.08
N ARG A 194 19.76 -15.19 -7.32
CA ARG A 194 19.95 -15.33 -5.87
C ARG A 194 18.61 -15.30 -5.14
N LEU A 195 17.73 -14.36 -5.49
CA LEU A 195 16.40 -14.23 -4.90
C LEU A 195 15.52 -15.44 -5.19
N GLU A 196 15.59 -15.97 -6.42
CA GLU A 196 14.88 -17.19 -6.81
C GLU A 196 15.36 -18.38 -5.99
N ALA A 197 16.67 -18.56 -5.84
CA ALA A 197 17.24 -19.63 -5.02
C ALA A 197 16.91 -19.48 -3.53
N GLU A 198 16.95 -18.27 -2.98
CA GLU A 198 16.54 -17.96 -1.60
C GLU A 198 15.04 -18.25 -1.41
N GLY A 199 14.20 -17.78 -2.34
CA GLY A 199 12.77 -17.99 -2.34
C GLY A 199 12.35 -19.45 -2.48
N GLN A 200 12.98 -20.23 -3.35
CA GLN A 200 12.69 -21.66 -3.49
C GLN A 200 13.05 -22.45 -2.22
N ARG A 201 14.12 -22.06 -1.51
CA ARG A 201 14.46 -22.66 -0.22
C ARG A 201 13.42 -22.37 0.86
N GLU A 202 12.87 -21.16 0.88
CA GLU A 202 11.88 -20.74 1.88
C GLU A 202 10.45 -21.21 1.57
N PHE A 203 10.01 -21.07 0.31
CA PHE A 203 8.62 -21.24 -0.12
C PHE A 203 8.37 -22.46 -1.02
N GLY A 204 9.40 -23.11 -1.55
CA GLY A 204 9.26 -24.13 -2.58
C GLY A 204 8.32 -25.29 -2.20
N ARG A 205 8.26 -25.67 -0.92
CA ARG A 205 7.32 -26.71 -0.43
C ARG A 205 5.85 -26.29 -0.49
N GLN A 206 5.56 -25.00 -0.28
CA GLN A 206 4.21 -24.44 -0.33
C GLN A 206 3.76 -24.21 -1.78
N LEU A 207 4.71 -23.86 -2.65
CA LEU A 207 4.46 -23.66 -4.09
C LEU A 207 4.34 -24.98 -4.88
N ALA A 208 4.76 -26.12 -4.29
CA ALA A 208 4.69 -27.44 -4.91
C ALA A 208 3.39 -28.23 -4.59
N GLN A 209 2.48 -27.68 -3.78
CA GLN A 209 1.18 -28.28 -3.52
C GLN A 209 0.12 -27.62 -4.44
N PRO A 210 -0.63 -28.42 -5.24
CA PRO A 210 -1.66 -27.91 -6.14
C PRO A 210 -2.89 -27.36 -5.40
#